data_AF-A0A935CZS7-F1
#
_entry.id   AF-A0A935CZS7-F1
#
_cell.length_a   1.000
_cell.length_b   1.000
_cell.length_c   1.000
_cell.angle_alpha   90.00
_cell.angle_beta   90.00
_cell.angle_gamma   90.00
#
_symmetry.space_group_name_H-M   'P 1'
#
loop_
_entity.id
_entity.type
_entity.pdbx_description
1 polymer ?
#
loop_
_entity_poly.entity_id
_entity_poly.type
_entity_poly.pdbx_seq_one_letter_code
_entity_poly.pdbx_strand_id
1 'polypeptide(L)'
;MLSIEMAFQLGLPLNETVYYIGLFLAPVIYYTYAYKSINDSTPIANQRTRWFRENKKLVHWSQVGMILLCIGIFSFLIFKHFNEIIRLPLIYYSIGFGVLFVGIFYYGLISKKLFGFNLRNSGWTKAFIIGFVWACCANIFPLIMLRIETGQDFFQTDLWVWLFIKNWLFCTVNAIMFDIKDYPSDSNLYLRTFVVSFGLRRTIYFIIVPLLLAGLISFCIFALIKEFSIIQFSFNLIPFLLTLAIAFSMLRRHSIFYYLIVIDGVILVKALCGILGVLLTR
;
A
#
# COMPACT_ATOMS: atom_id res chain seq x y z
N MET A 1 6.55 7.18 -2.07
CA MET A 1 6.77 7.86 -0.78
C MET A 1 7.19 6.89 0.31
N LEU A 2 6.39 5.87 0.69
CA LEU A 2 6.83 4.87 1.68
C LEU A 2 8.14 4.15 1.30
N SER A 3 8.38 3.88 0.01
CA SER A 3 9.66 3.29 -0.44
C SER A 3 10.86 4.21 -0.24
N ILE A 4 10.65 5.53 -0.29
CA ILE A 4 11.70 6.53 -0.03
C ILE A 4 11.94 6.61 1.48
N GLU A 5 10.87 6.69 2.28
CA GLU A 5 10.94 6.63 3.75
C GLU A 5 11.75 5.41 4.23
N MET A 6 11.50 4.25 3.63
CA MET A 6 12.23 3.02 3.94
C MET A 6 13.74 3.19 3.71
N ALA A 7 14.14 3.70 2.54
CA ALA A 7 15.55 3.91 2.24
C ALA A 7 16.22 4.86 3.25
N PHE A 8 15.54 5.96 3.62
CA PHE A 8 16.02 6.88 4.65
C PHE A 8 16.16 6.21 6.03
N GLN A 9 15.16 5.46 6.47
CA GLN A 9 15.19 4.78 7.78
C GLN A 9 16.24 3.67 7.87
N LEU A 10 16.55 2.99 6.76
CA LEU A 10 17.60 2.00 6.72
C LEU A 10 19.00 2.59 6.49
N GLY A 11 19.09 3.88 6.13
CA GLY A 11 20.35 4.51 5.75
C GLY A 11 20.86 4.04 4.39
N LEU A 12 19.96 3.58 3.51
CA LEU A 12 20.29 3.08 2.18
C LEU A 12 20.26 4.20 1.13
N PRO A 13 21.03 4.05 0.03
CA PRO A 13 20.88 4.93 -1.13
C PRO A 13 19.48 4.78 -1.74
N LEU A 14 19.03 5.84 -2.41
CA LEU A 14 17.79 5.81 -3.18
C LEU A 14 17.99 5.04 -4.48
N ASN A 15 16.94 4.34 -4.91
CA ASN A 15 16.90 3.72 -6.23
C ASN A 15 16.86 4.79 -7.33
N GLU A 16 17.02 4.37 -8.58
CA GLU A 16 16.88 5.27 -9.72
C GLU A 16 15.49 5.92 -9.77
N THR A 17 15.44 7.21 -10.14
CA THR A 17 14.18 7.96 -10.23
C THR A 17 13.13 7.27 -11.10
N VAL A 18 13.59 6.61 -12.17
CA VAL A 18 12.75 5.86 -13.12
C VAL A 18 11.99 4.71 -12.42
N TYR A 19 12.60 4.05 -11.43
CA TYR A 19 11.93 3.04 -10.61
C TYR A 19 10.76 3.64 -9.83
N TYR A 20 10.94 4.78 -9.17
CA TYR A 20 9.87 5.42 -8.40
C TYR A 20 8.72 5.93 -9.29
N ILE A 21 9.02 6.40 -10.51
CA ILE A 21 8.00 6.77 -11.48
C ILE A 21 7.18 5.54 -11.89
N GLY A 22 7.84 4.41 -12.20
CA GLY A 22 7.14 3.16 -12.51
C GLY A 22 6.27 2.66 -11.36
N LEU A 23 6.79 2.70 -10.13
CA LEU A 23 6.07 2.31 -8.92
C LEU A 23 4.85 3.20 -8.64
N PHE A 24 4.92 4.49 -9.00
CA PHE A 24 3.79 5.42 -8.91
C PHE A 24 2.74 5.18 -10.00
N LEU A 25 3.16 4.94 -11.25
CA LEU A 25 2.25 4.76 -12.37
C LEU A 25 1.38 3.51 -12.22
N ALA A 26 1.93 2.41 -11.71
CA ALA A 26 1.20 1.15 -11.61
C ALA A 26 -0.11 1.25 -10.79
N PRO A 27 -0.12 1.78 -9.54
CA PRO A 27 -1.36 2.03 -8.81
C PRO A 27 -2.29 3.04 -9.50
N VAL A 28 -1.76 4.11 -10.11
CA VAL A 28 -2.57 5.13 -10.79
C VAL A 28 -3.33 4.51 -11.98
N ILE A 29 -2.66 3.70 -12.79
CA ILE A 29 -3.26 2.93 -13.89
C ILE A 29 -4.35 2.02 -13.33
N TYR A 30 -4.00 1.24 -12.30
CA TYR A 30 -4.91 0.30 -11.68
C TYR A 30 -6.20 0.97 -11.17
N TYR A 31 -6.07 2.02 -10.37
CA TYR A 31 -7.23 2.71 -9.81
C TYR A 31 -8.06 3.40 -10.89
N THR A 32 -7.43 4.02 -11.88
CA THR A 32 -8.16 4.68 -12.97
C THR A 32 -8.90 3.68 -13.86
N TYR A 33 -8.32 2.52 -14.12
CA TYR A 33 -8.97 1.43 -14.85
C TYR A 33 -10.25 0.96 -14.16
N ALA A 34 -10.25 0.86 -12.82
CA ALA A 34 -11.45 0.51 -12.07
C ALA A 34 -12.61 1.51 -12.30
N TYR A 35 -12.32 2.82 -12.42
CA TYR A 35 -13.34 3.83 -12.74
C TYR A 35 -13.78 3.81 -14.22
N LYS A 36 -12.92 3.38 -15.14
CA LYS A 36 -13.27 3.20 -16.57
C LYS A 36 -14.31 2.11 -16.78
N SER A 37 -14.36 1.10 -15.90
CA SER A 37 -15.32 -0.01 -15.97
C SER A 37 -16.76 0.37 -15.56
N ILE A 38 -16.99 1.62 -15.17
CA ILE A 38 -18.30 2.14 -14.80
C ILE A 38 -19.14 2.38 -16.07
N ASN A 39 -20.09 1.48 -16.33
CA ASN A 39 -21.04 1.58 -17.44
C ASN A 39 -22.04 2.73 -17.25
N ASP A 40 -22.61 3.22 -18.35
CA ASP A 40 -23.61 4.31 -18.33
C ASP A 40 -24.89 3.98 -17.56
N SER A 41 -25.17 2.69 -17.36
CA SER A 41 -26.29 2.18 -16.56
C SER A 41 -26.09 2.24 -15.04
N THR A 42 -24.89 2.59 -14.57
CA THR A 42 -24.67 2.76 -13.12
C THR A 42 -25.37 4.01 -12.60
N PRO A 43 -26.13 3.95 -11.49
CA PRO A 43 -26.72 5.13 -10.89
C PRO A 43 -25.63 6.16 -10.56
N ILE A 44 -25.86 7.44 -10.86
CA ILE A 44 -24.94 8.52 -10.52
C ILE A 44 -25.00 8.74 -9.00
N ALA A 45 -24.20 7.97 -8.26
CA ALA A 45 -24.16 8.04 -6.81
C ALA A 45 -23.34 9.24 -6.30
N ASN A 46 -22.39 9.76 -7.09
CA ASN A 46 -21.45 10.79 -6.65
C ASN A 46 -20.93 11.66 -7.81
N GLN A 47 -20.51 12.90 -7.50
CA GLN A 47 -19.87 13.85 -8.42
C GLN A 47 -18.63 13.25 -9.10
N ARG A 48 -17.85 12.42 -8.39
CA ARG A 48 -16.70 11.71 -8.97
C ARG A 48 -17.13 10.83 -10.16
N THR A 49 -18.16 10.01 -9.97
CA THR A 49 -18.68 9.12 -11.01
C THR A 49 -19.20 9.89 -12.21
N ARG A 50 -19.81 11.06 -11.98
CA ARG A 50 -20.26 11.98 -13.03
C ARG A 50 -19.07 12.49 -13.87
N TRP A 51 -18.01 12.98 -13.23
CA TRP A 51 -16.83 13.49 -13.94
C TRP A 51 -16.17 12.43 -14.82
N PHE A 52 -16.02 11.19 -14.33
CA PHE A 52 -15.46 10.08 -15.11
C PHE A 52 -16.33 9.71 -16.32
N ARG A 53 -17.66 9.86 -16.22
CA ARG A 53 -18.59 9.62 -17.32
C ARG A 53 -18.52 10.70 -18.39
N GLU A 54 -18.44 11.96 -17.98
CA GLU A 54 -18.35 13.10 -18.89
C GLU A 54 -16.99 13.14 -19.62
N ASN A 55 -15.91 12.73 -18.95
CA ASN A 55 -14.54 12.81 -19.45
C ASN A 55 -13.97 11.47 -19.97
N LYS A 56 -14.81 10.52 -20.37
CA LYS A 56 -14.38 9.16 -20.78
C LYS A 56 -13.25 9.13 -21.81
N LYS A 57 -13.29 10.00 -22.82
CA LYS A 57 -12.24 10.07 -23.87
C LYS A 57 -10.90 10.50 -23.28
N LEU A 58 -10.90 11.53 -22.44
CA LEU A 58 -9.70 12.01 -21.76
C LEU A 58 -9.11 10.93 -20.83
N VAL A 59 -9.97 10.27 -20.05
CA VAL A 59 -9.57 9.16 -19.18
C VAL A 59 -9.01 7.98 -19.99
N HIS A 60 -9.59 7.66 -21.15
CA HIS A 60 -9.09 6.60 -22.01
C HIS A 60 -7.68 6.93 -22.54
N TRP A 61 -7.48 8.11 -23.14
CA TRP A 61 -6.18 8.47 -23.73
C TRP A 61 -5.10 8.67 -22.68
N SER A 62 -5.42 9.26 -21.52
CA SER A 62 -4.48 9.33 -20.40
C SER A 62 -4.08 7.95 -19.89
N GLN A 63 -5.02 7.00 -19.82
CA GLN A 63 -4.72 5.61 -19.47
C GLN A 63 -3.80 4.93 -20.48
N VAL A 64 -4.06 5.07 -21.78
CA VAL A 64 -3.19 4.51 -22.83
C VAL A 64 -1.78 5.11 -22.71
N GLY A 65 -1.67 6.43 -22.57
CA GLY A 65 -0.38 7.11 -22.38
C GLY A 65 0.37 6.63 -21.13
N MET A 66 -0.32 6.51 -19.99
CA MET A 66 0.28 6.00 -18.75
C MET A 66 0.73 4.55 -18.87
N ILE A 67 -0.04 3.68 -19.54
CA ILE A 67 0.33 2.28 -19.78
C ILE A 67 1.57 2.19 -20.67
N LEU A 68 1.60 2.93 -21.78
CA LEU A 68 2.76 2.96 -22.68
C LEU A 68 4.01 3.46 -21.97
N LEU A 69 3.88 4.53 -21.17
CA LEU A 69 4.96 5.05 -20.35
C LEU A 69 5.44 4.02 -19.31
N CYS A 70 4.51 3.34 -18.64
CA CYS A 70 4.82 2.31 -17.65
C CYS A 70 5.56 1.13 -18.29
N ILE A 71 5.12 0.67 -19.48
CA ILE A 71 5.80 -0.37 -20.25
C ILE A 71 7.20 0.10 -20.64
N GLY A 72 7.33 1.31 -21.19
CA GLY A 72 8.62 1.87 -21.58
C GLY A 72 9.61 1.95 -20.41
N ILE A 73 9.14 2.37 -19.23
CA ILE A 73 9.93 2.42 -17.99
C ILE A 73 10.41 1.02 -17.58
N PHE A 74 9.51 0.04 -17.50
CA PHE A 74 9.90 -1.31 -17.09
C PHE A 74 10.80 -1.98 -18.13
N SER A 75 10.54 -1.80 -19.43
CA SER A 75 11.41 -2.27 -20.50
C SER A 75 12.80 -1.64 -20.43
N PHE A 76 12.89 -0.34 -20.15
CA PHE A 76 14.16 0.34 -19.95
C PHE A 76 14.93 -0.22 -18.74
N LEU A 77 14.28 -0.40 -17.59
CA LEU A 77 14.92 -0.97 -16.39
C LEU A 77 15.40 -2.40 -16.62
N ILE A 78 14.60 -3.23 -17.30
CA ILE A 78 14.98 -4.61 -17.65
C ILE A 78 16.19 -4.62 -18.59
N PHE A 79 16.20 -3.78 -19.62
CA PHE A 79 17.30 -3.72 -20.58
C PHE A 79 18.59 -3.21 -19.93
N LYS A 80 18.49 -2.14 -19.12
CA LYS A 80 19.63 -1.54 -18.42
C LYS A 80 20.28 -2.51 -17.44
N HIS A 81 19.47 -3.27 -16.70
CA HIS A 81 19.95 -4.15 -15.63
C HIS A 81 19.86 -5.65 -15.97
N PHE A 82 19.83 -5.99 -17.26
CA PHE A 82 19.57 -7.35 -17.74
C PHE A 82 20.49 -8.41 -17.13
N ASN A 83 21.79 -8.13 -17.09
CA ASN A 83 22.79 -9.06 -16.56
C ASN A 83 22.62 -9.29 -15.04
N GLU A 84 22.34 -8.23 -14.29
CA GLU A 84 22.17 -8.31 -12.83
C GLU A 84 20.85 -8.98 -12.46
N ILE A 85 19.79 -8.78 -13.26
CA ILE A 85 18.55 -9.52 -13.12
C ILE A 85 18.81 -11.02 -13.27
N ILE A 86 19.46 -11.46 -14.35
CA ILE A 86 19.71 -12.90 -14.58
C ILE A 86 20.54 -13.53 -13.46
N ARG A 87 21.47 -12.78 -12.88
CA ARG A 87 22.35 -13.24 -11.79
C ARG A 87 21.73 -13.14 -10.40
N LEU A 88 20.51 -12.64 -10.29
CA LEU A 88 19.84 -12.44 -9.01
C LEU A 88 19.63 -13.80 -8.31
N PRO A 89 19.95 -13.92 -7.01
CA PRO A 89 19.78 -15.19 -6.30
C PRO A 89 18.31 -15.65 -6.28
N LEU A 90 18.09 -16.98 -6.30
CA LEU A 90 16.75 -17.59 -6.40
C LEU A 90 15.76 -17.06 -5.35
N ILE A 91 16.23 -16.75 -4.14
CA ILE A 91 15.39 -16.21 -3.05
C ILE A 91 14.65 -14.93 -3.45
N TYR A 92 15.30 -14.04 -4.22
CA TYR A 92 14.69 -12.79 -4.67
C TYR A 92 13.57 -13.03 -5.69
N TYR A 93 13.77 -13.99 -6.59
CA TYR A 93 12.73 -14.44 -7.52
C TYR A 93 11.55 -15.05 -6.77
N SER A 94 11.81 -15.93 -5.80
CA SER A 94 10.75 -16.53 -4.98
C SER A 94 9.93 -15.49 -4.24
N ILE A 95 10.58 -14.48 -3.65
CA ILE A 95 9.90 -13.37 -2.99
C ILE A 95 9.09 -12.54 -3.99
N GLY A 96 9.70 -12.13 -5.10
CA GLY A 96 9.04 -11.33 -6.14
C GLY A 96 7.81 -12.01 -6.74
N PHE A 97 7.95 -13.28 -7.15
CA PHE A 97 6.85 -14.08 -7.65
C PHE A 97 5.81 -14.37 -6.57
N GLY A 98 6.21 -14.58 -5.32
CA GLY A 98 5.28 -14.74 -4.20
C GLY A 98 4.37 -13.53 -4.01
N VAL A 99 4.92 -12.32 -4.07
CA VAL A 99 4.14 -11.07 -3.99
C VAL A 99 3.19 -10.93 -5.18
N LEU A 100 3.67 -11.20 -6.40
CA LEU A 100 2.84 -11.17 -7.60
C LEU A 100 1.71 -12.21 -7.53
N PHE A 101 2.00 -13.41 -7.06
CA PHE A 101 1.03 -14.49 -6.90
C PHE A 101 -0.07 -14.08 -5.91
N VAL A 102 0.29 -13.54 -4.75
CA VAL A 102 -0.69 -13.02 -3.78
C VAL A 102 -1.55 -11.91 -4.40
N GLY A 103 -0.96 -11.00 -5.18
CA GLY A 103 -1.69 -9.96 -5.90
C GLY A 103 -2.68 -10.51 -6.94
N ILE A 104 -2.25 -11.48 -7.75
CA ILE A 104 -3.08 -12.12 -8.79
C ILE A 104 -4.25 -12.88 -8.17
N PHE A 105 -3.99 -13.65 -7.12
CA PHE A 105 -5.01 -14.43 -6.41
C PHE A 105 -6.03 -13.55 -5.71
N TYR A 106 -5.59 -12.41 -5.15
CA TYR A 106 -6.49 -11.42 -4.58
C TYR A 106 -7.50 -10.87 -5.58
N TYR A 107 -7.03 -10.55 -6.80
CA TYR A 107 -7.89 -9.93 -7.82
C TYR A 107 -8.73 -10.93 -8.62
N GLY A 108 -8.55 -12.23 -8.42
CA GLY A 108 -9.34 -13.27 -9.10
C GLY A 108 -9.14 -13.26 -10.62
N LEU A 109 -7.96 -12.84 -11.09
CA LEU A 109 -7.57 -12.89 -12.51
C LEU A 109 -7.45 -14.34 -13.02
N ILE A 110 -7.34 -15.31 -12.11
CA ILE A 110 -7.43 -16.74 -12.40
C ILE A 110 -8.90 -17.14 -12.32
N SER A 111 -9.43 -17.61 -13.45
CA SER A 111 -10.83 -18.00 -13.63
C SER A 111 -11.35 -18.89 -12.49
N LYS A 112 -12.58 -18.60 -12.03
CA LYS A 112 -13.36 -19.41 -11.05
C LYS A 112 -13.34 -20.91 -11.34
N LYS A 113 -13.13 -21.29 -12.61
CA LYS A 113 -13.18 -22.67 -13.09
C LYS A 113 -11.98 -23.53 -12.65
N LEU A 114 -10.86 -22.93 -12.25
CA LEU A 114 -9.63 -23.68 -11.97
C LEU A 114 -9.35 -23.95 -10.48
N PHE A 115 -9.80 -23.08 -9.56
CA PHE A 115 -9.37 -23.17 -8.15
C PHE A 115 -10.47 -23.04 -7.08
N GLY A 116 -11.74 -22.80 -7.41
CA GLY A 116 -12.86 -22.82 -6.43
C GLY A 116 -12.82 -21.80 -5.27
N PHE A 117 -11.69 -21.16 -5.02
CA PHE A 117 -11.44 -20.19 -3.95
C PHE A 117 -11.28 -18.79 -4.55
N ASN A 118 -12.09 -17.84 -4.10
CA ASN A 118 -12.00 -16.44 -4.49
C ASN A 118 -11.68 -15.61 -3.24
N LEU A 119 -10.41 -15.22 -3.06
CA LEU A 119 -9.97 -14.38 -1.93
C LEU A 119 -10.70 -13.03 -1.90
N ARG A 120 -11.21 -12.57 -3.04
CA ARG A 120 -12.10 -11.40 -3.15
C ARG A 120 -13.40 -11.51 -2.34
N ASN A 121 -13.88 -12.73 -2.08
CA ASN A 121 -15.11 -12.97 -1.30
C ASN A 121 -14.85 -13.15 0.21
N SER A 122 -13.60 -13.30 0.64
CA SER A 122 -13.24 -13.30 2.07
C SER A 122 -13.02 -11.85 2.53
N GLY A 123 -14.07 -11.21 3.02
CA GLY A 123 -14.02 -9.78 3.31
C GLY A 123 -13.05 -9.37 4.42
N TRP A 124 -12.61 -10.30 5.28
CA TRP A 124 -11.57 -10.04 6.30
C TRP A 124 -10.16 -10.13 5.73
N THR A 125 -9.90 -11.13 4.89
CA THR A 125 -8.57 -11.37 4.29
C THR A 125 -8.18 -10.26 3.31
N LYS A 126 -9.18 -9.60 2.70
CA LYS A 126 -9.01 -8.49 1.77
C LYS A 126 -8.04 -7.42 2.28
N ALA A 127 -8.30 -6.86 3.47
CA ALA A 127 -7.49 -5.77 4.02
C ALA A 127 -6.06 -6.19 4.37
N PHE A 128 -5.87 -7.43 4.83
CA PHE A 128 -4.55 -7.99 5.11
C PHE A 128 -3.73 -8.16 3.82
N ILE A 129 -4.36 -8.64 2.75
CA ILE A 129 -3.68 -8.82 1.45
C ILE A 129 -3.32 -7.48 0.82
N ILE A 130 -4.23 -6.52 0.82
CA ILE A 130 -3.93 -5.15 0.33
C ILE A 130 -2.76 -4.59 1.11
N GLY A 131 -2.81 -4.64 2.45
CA GLY A 131 -1.74 -4.17 3.30
C GLY A 131 -0.42 -4.89 3.03
N PHE A 132 -0.45 -6.21 2.80
CA PHE A 132 0.72 -7.01 2.49
C PHE A 132 1.35 -6.59 1.16
N VAL A 133 0.57 -6.50 0.09
CA VAL A 133 1.08 -6.07 -1.23
C VAL A 133 1.66 -4.65 -1.15
N TRP A 134 0.99 -3.72 -0.45
CA TRP A 134 1.51 -2.37 -0.25
C TRP A 134 2.83 -2.36 0.53
N ALA A 135 2.94 -3.15 1.59
CA ALA A 135 4.18 -3.27 2.36
C ALA A 135 5.31 -3.91 1.55
N CYS A 136 5.01 -4.91 0.71
CA CYS A 136 5.98 -5.51 -0.20
C CYS A 136 6.48 -4.50 -1.24
N CYS A 137 5.58 -3.75 -1.88
CA CYS A 137 5.95 -2.68 -2.80
C CYS A 137 6.75 -1.56 -2.12
N ALA A 138 6.46 -1.26 -0.85
CA ALA A 138 7.15 -0.21 -0.09
C ALA A 138 8.50 -0.63 0.50
N ASN A 139 8.69 -1.91 0.83
CA ASN A 139 9.89 -2.36 1.57
C ASN A 139 10.71 -3.39 0.80
N ILE A 140 10.06 -4.35 0.17
CA ILE A 140 10.77 -5.48 -0.47
C ILE A 140 11.24 -5.09 -1.87
N PHE A 141 10.35 -4.64 -2.75
CA PHE A 141 10.70 -4.28 -4.12
C PHE A 141 11.83 -3.24 -4.26
N PRO A 142 11.90 -2.17 -3.46
CA PRO A 142 13.06 -1.26 -3.51
C PRO A 142 14.37 -1.93 -3.08
N LEU A 143 14.35 -2.88 -2.13
CA LEU A 143 15.55 -3.66 -1.77
C LEU A 143 15.98 -4.60 -2.89
N ILE A 144 15.03 -5.27 -3.55
CA ILE A 144 15.30 -6.08 -4.75
C ILE A 144 15.91 -5.20 -5.85
N MET A 145 15.31 -4.04 -6.10
CA MET A 145 15.82 -3.09 -7.10
C MET A 145 17.22 -2.60 -6.73
N LEU A 146 17.48 -2.33 -5.45
CA LEU A 146 18.79 -1.86 -5.01
C LEU A 146 19.87 -2.94 -5.15
N ARG A 147 19.52 -4.20 -4.89
CA ARG A 147 20.39 -5.34 -5.19
C ARG A 147 20.71 -5.43 -6.68
N ILE A 148 19.72 -5.20 -7.54
CA ILE A 148 19.90 -5.19 -9.00
C ILE A 148 20.79 -4.02 -9.44
N GLU A 149 20.61 -2.82 -8.88
CA GLU A 149 21.33 -1.60 -9.26
C GLU A 149 22.79 -1.58 -8.80
N THR A 150 23.07 -2.15 -7.61
CA THR A 150 24.39 -2.02 -6.96
C THR A 150 25.16 -3.32 -6.86
N GLY A 151 24.51 -4.46 -7.09
CA GLY A 151 25.10 -5.79 -6.88
C GLY A 151 25.39 -6.12 -5.42
N GLN A 152 24.90 -5.32 -4.45
CA GLN A 152 25.10 -5.53 -3.01
C GLN A 152 23.83 -6.05 -2.33
N ASP A 153 24.00 -6.94 -1.35
CA ASP A 153 22.88 -7.51 -0.61
C ASP A 153 22.56 -6.64 0.61
N PHE A 154 21.31 -6.20 0.71
CA PHE A 154 20.84 -5.30 1.78
C PHE A 154 19.80 -5.95 2.69
N PHE A 155 19.55 -7.25 2.55
CA PHE A 155 18.72 -7.98 3.51
C PHE A 155 19.49 -8.16 4.83
N GLN A 156 19.35 -7.18 5.73
CA GLN A 156 19.71 -7.33 7.14
C GLN A 156 18.54 -8.06 7.83
N THR A 157 18.74 -9.34 8.16
CA THR A 157 17.67 -10.29 8.51
C THR A 157 16.73 -9.79 9.61
N ASP A 158 17.25 -9.18 10.67
CA ASP A 158 16.41 -8.79 11.80
C ASP A 158 15.75 -7.43 11.60
N LEU A 159 16.49 -6.47 11.03
CA LEU A 159 16.05 -5.08 10.85
C LEU A 159 14.92 -4.94 9.82
N TRP A 160 15.03 -5.65 8.70
CA TRP A 160 14.02 -5.57 7.64
C TRP A 160 12.69 -6.21 8.07
N VAL A 161 12.70 -7.27 8.88
CA VAL A 161 11.48 -7.94 9.35
C VAL A 161 10.62 -6.98 10.18
N TRP A 162 11.22 -6.29 11.16
CA TRP A 162 10.49 -5.34 12.00
C TRP A 162 10.01 -4.11 11.22
N LEU A 163 10.80 -3.64 10.26
CA LEU A 163 10.39 -2.59 9.33
C LEU A 163 9.22 -3.02 8.44
N PHE A 164 9.26 -4.26 7.95
CA PHE A 164 8.18 -4.83 7.15
C PHE A 164 6.90 -4.98 7.96
N ILE A 165 6.99 -5.59 9.16
CA ILE A 165 5.82 -5.82 10.03
C ILE A 165 5.17 -4.50 10.43
N LYS A 166 5.93 -3.48 10.87
CA LYS A 166 5.34 -2.17 11.22
C LYS A 166 4.63 -1.52 10.03
N ASN A 167 5.21 -1.62 8.82
CA ASN A 167 4.63 -1.03 7.62
C ASN A 167 3.43 -1.84 7.11
N TRP A 168 3.47 -3.16 7.21
CA TRP A 168 2.36 -4.06 6.88
C TRP A 168 1.14 -3.80 7.76
N LEU A 169 1.32 -3.79 9.08
CA LEU A 169 0.24 -3.54 10.03
C LEU A 169 -0.37 -2.14 9.84
N PHE A 170 0.46 -1.12 9.58
CA PHE A 170 -0.02 0.21 9.25
C PHE A 170 -0.85 0.24 7.96
N CYS A 171 -0.34 -0.36 6.88
CA CYS A 171 -1.07 -0.44 5.60
C CYS A 171 -2.36 -1.24 5.71
N THR A 172 -2.38 -2.32 6.50
CA THR A 172 -3.58 -3.12 6.78
C THR A 172 -4.61 -2.30 7.53
N VAL A 173 -4.23 -1.57 8.59
CA VAL A 173 -5.16 -0.68 9.29
C VAL A 173 -5.74 0.36 8.35
N ASN A 174 -4.90 0.96 7.49
CA ASN A 174 -5.37 1.92 6.50
C ASN A 174 -6.36 1.30 5.51
N ALA A 175 -6.11 0.07 5.04
CA ALA A 175 -7.03 -0.67 4.19
C ALA A 175 -8.36 -0.99 4.89
N ILE A 176 -8.33 -1.33 6.19
CA ILE A 176 -9.55 -1.53 7.00
C ILE A 176 -10.34 -0.21 7.09
N MET A 177 -9.66 0.92 7.31
CA MET A 177 -10.29 2.25 7.36
C MET A 177 -10.95 2.61 6.02
N PHE A 178 -10.37 2.20 4.89
CA PHE A 178 -11.04 2.31 3.58
C PHE A 178 -12.32 1.47 3.51
N ASP A 179 -12.30 0.22 3.96
CA ASP A 179 -13.50 -0.62 4.00
C ASP A 179 -14.59 -0.05 4.94
N ILE A 180 -14.21 0.66 6.01
CA ILE A 180 -15.17 1.33 6.89
C ILE A 180 -15.92 2.46 6.17
N LYS A 181 -15.21 3.25 5.36
CA LYS A 181 -15.80 4.33 4.57
C LYS A 181 -16.85 3.79 3.61
N ASP A 182 -16.57 2.67 2.96
CA ASP A 182 -17.44 2.08 1.93
C ASP A 182 -18.62 1.26 2.52
N TYR A 183 -18.69 1.14 3.86
CA TYR A 183 -19.73 0.41 4.60
C TYR A 183 -21.18 0.69 4.17
N PRO A 184 -21.64 1.95 3.96
CA PRO A 184 -23.03 2.21 3.57
C PRO A 184 -23.40 1.68 2.17
N SER A 185 -22.42 1.50 1.30
CA SER A 185 -22.60 0.96 -0.05
C SER A 185 -22.41 -0.57 -0.06
N ASP A 186 -21.49 -1.08 0.77
CA ASP A 186 -21.14 -2.51 0.84
C ASP A 186 -22.15 -3.36 1.65
N SER A 187 -22.86 -2.76 2.62
CA SER A 187 -23.92 -3.46 3.37
C SER A 187 -25.08 -3.90 2.48
N ASN A 188 -25.29 -3.23 1.35
CA ASN A 188 -26.34 -3.56 0.38
C ASN A 188 -25.92 -4.70 -0.58
N LEU A 189 -24.65 -5.13 -0.56
CA LEU A 189 -24.05 -6.07 -1.52
C LEU A 189 -23.59 -7.40 -0.90
N TYR A 190 -23.97 -7.71 0.36
CA TYR A 190 -23.62 -8.97 1.07
C TYR A 190 -22.12 -9.26 1.21
N LEU A 191 -21.25 -8.24 1.21
CA LEU A 191 -19.80 -8.42 1.42
C LEU A 191 -19.46 -8.53 2.92
N ARG A 192 -18.77 -9.60 3.34
CA ARG A 192 -18.39 -9.85 4.75
C ARG A 192 -17.14 -9.09 5.19
N THR A 193 -17.12 -7.76 5.08
CA THR A 193 -16.01 -6.96 5.64
C THR A 193 -16.06 -6.95 7.18
N PHE A 194 -14.97 -6.51 7.83
CA PHE A 194 -14.91 -6.44 9.31
C PHE A 194 -16.05 -5.58 9.88
N VAL A 195 -16.32 -4.42 9.28
CA VAL A 195 -17.40 -3.52 9.74
C VAL A 195 -18.78 -4.14 9.53
N VAL A 196 -18.99 -4.85 8.42
CA VAL A 196 -20.27 -5.57 8.18
C VAL A 196 -20.47 -6.71 9.17
N SER A 197 -19.40 -7.40 9.57
CA SER A 197 -19.49 -8.59 10.42
C SER A 197 -19.59 -8.27 11.92
N PHE A 198 -18.85 -7.26 12.39
CA PHE A 198 -18.73 -6.94 13.82
C PHE A 198 -19.36 -5.59 14.21
N GLY A 199 -19.66 -4.73 13.23
CA GLY A 199 -20.07 -3.36 13.45
C GLY A 199 -18.87 -2.42 13.67
N LEU A 200 -19.07 -1.14 13.33
CA LEU A 200 -18.05 -0.08 13.36
C LEU A 200 -17.28 0.01 14.68
N ARG A 201 -17.99 0.06 15.81
CA ARG A 201 -17.37 0.20 17.13
C ARG A 201 -16.47 -1.00 17.45
N ARG A 202 -16.94 -2.23 17.21
CA ARG A 202 -16.12 -3.42 17.49
C ARG A 202 -14.90 -3.50 16.57
N THR A 203 -15.04 -3.13 15.29
CA THR A 203 -13.89 -3.07 14.37
C THR A 203 -12.81 -2.11 14.85
N ILE A 204 -13.18 -0.94 15.36
CA ILE A 204 -12.20 0.01 15.88
C ILE A 204 -11.50 -0.56 17.13
N TYR A 205 -12.26 -0.95 18.16
CA TYR A 205 -11.68 -1.35 19.45
C TYR A 205 -10.99 -2.72 19.45
N PHE A 206 -11.49 -3.71 18.71
CA PHE A 206 -11.00 -5.09 18.76
C PHE A 206 -10.16 -5.51 17.56
N ILE A 207 -10.08 -4.68 16.51
CA ILE A 207 -9.28 -5.01 15.31
C ILE A 207 -8.28 -3.89 15.03
N ILE A 208 -8.73 -2.66 14.80
CA ILE A 208 -7.82 -1.54 14.47
C ILE A 208 -6.85 -1.23 15.62
N VAL A 209 -7.35 -1.08 16.85
CA VAL A 209 -6.51 -0.75 18.00
C VAL A 209 -5.46 -1.83 18.26
N PRO A 210 -5.79 -3.14 18.34
CA PRO A 210 -4.78 -4.19 18.51
C PRO A 210 -3.76 -4.25 17.37
N LEU A 211 -4.18 -4.08 16.11
CA LEU A 211 -3.25 -4.07 14.97
C LEU A 211 -2.31 -2.85 15.01
N LEU A 212 -2.81 -1.67 15.37
CA LEU A 212 -1.97 -0.48 15.55
C LEU A 212 -0.99 -0.65 16.71
N LEU A 213 -1.42 -1.24 17.83
CA LEU A 213 -0.55 -1.54 18.97
C LEU A 213 0.54 -2.55 18.60
N ALA A 214 0.20 -3.63 17.87
CA ALA A 214 1.19 -4.57 17.35
C ALA A 214 2.17 -3.88 16.38
N GLY A 215 1.67 -2.98 15.53
CA GLY A 215 2.50 -2.17 14.64
C GLY A 215 3.44 -1.23 15.40
N LEU A 216 2.96 -0.64 16.49
CA LEU A 216 3.73 0.22 17.39
C LEU A 216 4.80 -0.57 18.13
N ILE A 217 4.50 -1.77 18.64
CA ILE A 217 5.48 -2.67 19.27
C ILE A 217 6.58 -3.02 18.25
N SER A 218 6.20 -3.40 17.03
CA SER A 218 7.15 -3.67 15.95
C SER A 218 8.01 -2.45 15.60
N PHE A 219 7.43 -1.24 15.64
CA PHE A 219 8.18 0.00 15.47
C PHE A 219 9.16 0.24 16.62
N CYS A 220 8.74 0.06 17.87
CA CYS A 220 9.62 0.22 19.04
C CYS A 220 10.82 -0.74 18.96
N ILE A 221 10.59 -2.00 18.61
CA ILE A 221 11.69 -2.97 18.42
C ILE A 221 12.63 -2.51 17.30
N PHE A 222 12.09 -2.09 16.15
CA PHE A 222 12.90 -1.56 15.05
C PHE A 222 13.72 -0.33 15.48
N ALA A 223 13.11 0.61 16.19
CA ALA A 223 13.75 1.83 16.67
C ALA A 223 14.85 1.54 17.70
N LEU A 224 14.67 0.53 18.55
CA LEU A 224 15.69 0.08 19.50
C LEU A 224 16.90 -0.54 18.77
N ILE A 225 16.67 -1.41 17.79
CA ILE A 225 17.75 -2.06 17.03
C ILE A 225 18.50 -1.04 16.14
N LYS A 226 17.81 -0.04 15.59
CA LYS A 226 18.44 1.05 14.82
C LYS A 226 18.98 2.21 15.67
N GLU A 227 18.85 2.14 16.99
CA GLU A 227 19.28 3.19 17.91
C GLU A 227 18.72 4.58 17.55
N PHE A 228 17.41 4.64 17.28
CA PHE A 228 16.76 5.89 16.89
C PHE A 228 16.90 6.94 17.99
N SER A 229 17.27 8.16 17.59
CA SER A 229 17.26 9.30 18.52
C SER A 229 15.84 9.63 18.97
N ILE A 230 15.70 10.34 20.07
CA ILE A 230 14.40 10.77 20.60
C ILE A 230 13.59 11.57 19.57
N ILE A 231 14.26 12.35 18.73
CA ILE A 231 13.62 13.12 17.65
C ILE A 231 13.11 12.17 16.57
N GLN A 232 13.94 11.24 16.07
CA GLN A 232 13.53 10.22 15.10
C GLN A 232 12.34 9.40 15.61
N PHE A 233 12.41 8.94 16.86
CA PHE A 233 11.36 8.17 17.50
C PHE A 233 10.05 8.96 17.55
N SER A 234 10.10 10.21 18.01
CA SER A 234 8.92 11.07 18.16
C SER A 234 8.23 11.35 16.84
N PHE A 235 9.00 11.67 15.78
CA PHE A 235 8.43 11.87 14.45
C PHE A 235 7.75 10.60 13.92
N ASN A 236 8.38 9.43 14.08
CA ASN A 236 7.80 8.16 13.63
C ASN A 236 6.62 7.67 14.47
N LEU A 237 6.42 8.21 15.68
CA LEU A 237 5.25 7.94 16.52
C LEU A 237 4.00 8.69 16.06
N ILE A 238 4.16 9.91 15.52
CA ILE A 238 3.05 10.78 15.09
C ILE A 238 2.06 10.06 14.16
N PRO A 239 2.48 9.34 13.10
CA PRO A 239 1.55 8.66 12.20
C PRO A 239 0.69 7.61 12.91
N PHE A 240 1.22 6.86 13.87
CA PHE A 240 0.44 5.88 14.63
C PHE A 240 -0.64 6.55 15.49
N LEU A 241 -0.28 7.65 16.16
CA LEU A 241 -1.23 8.43 16.96
C LEU A 241 -2.32 9.09 16.09
N LEU A 242 -1.94 9.61 14.93
CA LEU A 242 -2.88 10.18 13.96
C LEU A 242 -3.84 9.12 13.41
N THR A 243 -3.33 7.96 13.01
CA THR A 243 -4.19 6.86 12.53
C THR A 243 -5.18 6.42 13.61
N LEU A 244 -4.73 6.35 14.87
CA LEU A 244 -5.60 6.04 16.00
C LEU A 244 -6.69 7.11 16.21
N ALA A 245 -6.31 8.39 16.18
CA ALA A 245 -7.25 9.51 16.32
C ALA A 245 -8.28 9.52 15.19
N ILE A 246 -7.86 9.24 13.95
CA ILE A 246 -8.76 9.15 12.80
C ILE A 246 -9.68 7.94 12.95
N ALA A 247 -9.18 6.77 13.35
CA ALA A 247 -10.01 5.60 13.60
C ALA A 247 -11.15 5.89 14.60
N PHE A 248 -10.87 6.61 15.69
CA PHE A 248 -11.92 7.04 16.63
C PHE A 248 -12.85 8.11 16.07
N SER A 249 -12.33 9.06 15.27
CA SER A 249 -13.13 10.07 14.58
C SER A 249 -14.19 9.44 13.68
N MET A 250 -13.88 8.29 13.07
CA MET A 250 -14.80 7.54 12.20
C MET A 250 -15.99 6.92 12.93
N LEU A 251 -16.05 6.94 14.27
CA LEU A 251 -17.27 6.61 15.02
C LEU A 251 -18.43 7.57 14.68
N ARG A 252 -18.11 8.77 14.16
CA ARG A 252 -19.08 9.73 13.64
C ARG A 252 -19.06 9.71 12.12
N ARG A 253 -20.20 10.03 11.48
CA ARG A 253 -20.28 10.14 10.02
C ARG A 253 -19.55 11.39 9.54
N HIS A 254 -18.69 11.23 8.54
CA HIS A 254 -17.99 12.31 7.85
C HIS A 254 -18.32 12.34 6.35
N SER A 255 -17.93 13.42 5.68
CA SER A 255 -18.07 13.56 4.23
C SER A 255 -17.12 12.61 3.48
N ILE A 256 -17.44 12.27 2.23
CA ILE A 256 -16.59 11.42 1.39
C ILE A 256 -15.18 12.02 1.21
N PHE A 257 -15.09 13.35 1.10
CA PHE A 257 -13.83 14.07 0.99
C PHE A 257 -12.96 13.95 2.24
N TYR A 258 -13.57 13.98 3.43
CA TYR A 258 -12.84 13.72 4.67
C TYR A 258 -12.14 12.36 4.60
N TYR A 259 -12.87 11.30 4.23
CA TYR A 259 -12.26 9.97 4.15
C TYR A 259 -11.17 9.87 3.08
N LEU A 260 -11.35 10.51 1.92
CA LEU A 260 -10.32 10.51 0.87
C LEU A 260 -9.05 11.23 1.32
N ILE A 261 -9.16 12.47 1.77
CA ILE A 261 -7.99 13.30 2.10
C ILE A 261 -7.32 12.79 3.37
N VAL A 262 -8.09 12.43 4.40
CA VAL A 262 -7.54 12.10 5.72
C VAL A 262 -6.98 10.68 5.75
N ILE A 263 -7.66 9.68 5.17
CA ILE A 263 -7.16 8.29 5.19
C ILE A 263 -5.99 8.12 4.22
N ASP A 264 -6.07 8.62 2.97
CA ASP A 264 -4.93 8.55 2.05
C ASP A 264 -3.77 9.45 2.52
N GLY A 265 -4.10 10.62 3.10
CA GLY A 265 -3.12 11.58 3.60
C GLY A 265 -2.25 11.03 4.73
N VAL A 266 -2.78 10.13 5.56
CA VAL A 266 -2.02 9.47 6.65
C VAL A 266 -0.84 8.65 6.14
N ILE A 267 -0.96 7.99 4.98
CA ILE A 267 0.19 7.30 4.36
C ILE A 267 1.29 8.30 3.97
N LEU A 268 0.90 9.46 3.44
CA LEU A 268 1.84 10.52 3.08
C LEU A 268 2.51 11.11 4.32
N VAL A 269 1.72 11.44 5.35
CA VAL A 269 2.23 11.93 6.64
C VAL A 269 3.21 10.93 7.25
N LYS A 270 2.90 9.63 7.20
CA LYS A 270 3.83 8.59 7.64
C LYS A 270 5.18 8.67 6.94
N ALA A 271 5.18 8.73 5.61
CA ALA A 271 6.41 8.81 4.85
C ALA A 271 7.21 10.08 5.17
N LEU A 272 6.53 11.23 5.25
CA LEU A 272 7.16 12.52 5.56
C LEU A 272 7.75 12.53 6.98
N CYS A 273 7.01 12.08 7.98
CA CYS A 273 7.49 11.97 9.35
C CYS A 273 8.72 11.06 9.44
N GLY A 274 8.71 9.91 8.76
CA GLY A 274 9.87 9.00 8.77
C GLY A 274 11.11 9.59 8.10
N ILE A 275 10.94 10.31 6.98
CA ILE A 275 12.05 11.00 6.29
C ILE A 275 12.58 12.17 7.14
N LEU A 276 11.69 13.03 7.64
CA LEU A 276 12.06 14.19 8.46
C LEU A 276 12.74 13.79 9.76
N GLY A 277 12.28 12.71 10.40
CA GLY A 277 12.92 12.17 11.60
C GLY A 277 14.40 11.88 11.35
N VAL A 278 14.74 11.24 10.23
CA VAL A 278 16.14 10.94 9.86
C VAL A 278 16.90 12.21 9.46
N LEU A 279 16.30 13.11 8.69
CA LEU A 279 16.97 14.33 8.22
C LEU A 279 17.31 15.32 9.34
N LEU A 280 16.47 15.42 10.37
CA LEU A 280 16.67 16.35 11.49
C LEU A 280 17.71 15.87 12.52
N THR A 281 18.27 14.68 12.32
CA THR A 281 19.11 13.99 13.31
C THR A 281 20.41 13.47 12.72
N ARG A 282 20.63 13.71 11.42
CA ARG A 282 21.94 13.73 10.79
C ARG A 282 22.58 15.10 10.99
#